data_AF-A0A7X7XZL9-F1
#
_entry.id   AF-A0A7X7XZL9-F1
#
_cell.length_a   1.000
_cell.length_b   1.000
_cell.length_c   1.000
_cell.angle_alpha   90.00
_cell.angle_beta   90.00
_cell.angle_gamma   90.00
#
_symmetry.space_group_name_H-M   'P 1'
#
loop_
_entity.id
_entity.type
_entity.pdbx_description
1 polymer ?
#
loop_
_entity_poly.entity_id
_entity_poly.type
_entity_poly.pdbx_seq_one_letter_code
_entity_poly.pdbx_strand_id
1 'polypeptide(L)'
;MPGMTLLDKVKLHLRIDGSGDDVLLASLVSAAKQYLLNAGVREPNVEEEGNGKLSLYELAVSLYVGMIYDGDEKSKLDRAMTAIILQLKDYSGGDESA
;
A
#
# COMPACT_ATOMS: atom_id res chain seq x y z
N MET A 1 -8.19 -1.16 16.68
CA MET A 1 -7.47 -0.18 17.53
C MET A 1 -7.65 1.18 16.89
N PRO A 2 -8.27 2.16 17.55
CA PRO A 2 -8.52 3.46 16.93
C PRO A 2 -7.20 4.22 16.73
N GLY A 3 -7.01 4.82 15.55
CA GLY A 3 -6.10 5.96 15.36
C GLY A 3 -4.69 5.70 14.81
N MET A 4 -4.32 4.46 14.44
CA MET A 4 -2.98 4.23 13.84
C MET A 4 -2.95 4.73 12.39
N THR A 5 -2.10 5.71 12.11
CA THR A 5 -1.96 6.29 10.77
C THR A 5 -1.26 5.31 9.82
N LEU A 6 -1.35 5.56 8.52
CA LEU A 6 -0.58 4.78 7.54
C LEU A 6 0.94 4.91 7.77
N LEU A 7 1.42 6.08 8.20
CA LEU A 7 2.82 6.27 8.54
C LEU A 7 3.22 5.39 9.74
N ASP A 8 2.38 5.32 10.77
CA ASP A 8 2.63 4.45 11.94
C ASP A 8 2.67 2.97 11.54
N LYS A 9 1.79 2.54 10.62
CA LYS A 9 1.80 1.17 10.07
C LYS A 9 3.09 0.86 9.33
N VAL A 10 3.58 1.80 8.53
CA VAL A 10 4.87 1.68 7.82
C VAL A 10 6.04 1.61 8.79
N LYS A 11 6.06 2.46 9.82
CA LYS A 11 7.10 2.44 10.86
C LYS A 11 7.12 1.10 11.60
N LEU A 12 5.95 0.59 11.96
CA LEU A 12 5.82 -0.72 12.60
C LEU A 12 6.32 -1.85 11.67
N HIS A 13 6.03 -1.76 10.36
CA HIS A 13 6.51 -2.72 9.37
C HIS A 13 8.06 -2.74 9.29
N LEU A 14 8.68 -1.55 9.29
CA LEU A 14 10.14 -1.36 9.25
C LEU A 14 10.83 -1.51 10.61
N ARG A 15 10.07 -1.75 11.69
CA ARG A 15 10.57 -1.82 13.07
C ARG A 15 11.29 -0.54 13.52
N ILE A 16 10.75 0.62 13.13
CA ILE A 16 11.26 1.94 13.48
C ILE A 16 10.45 2.51 14.65
N ASP A 17 11.11 2.68 15.80
CA ASP A 17 10.48 3.22 17.02
C ASP A 17 10.63 4.75 17.15
N GLY A 18 11.58 5.36 16.43
CA GLY A 18 11.86 6.80 16.47
C GLY A 18 11.14 7.63 15.41
N SER A 19 11.31 8.95 15.43
CA SER A 19 10.74 9.88 14.43
C SER A 19 11.78 10.48 13.46
N GLY A 20 13.04 10.06 13.55
CA GLY A 20 14.14 10.63 12.76
C GLY A 20 13.90 10.58 11.26
N ASP A 21 13.20 9.54 10.80
CA ASP A 21 12.95 9.30 9.38
C ASP A 21 11.52 9.62 8.94
N ASP A 22 10.68 10.21 9.81
CA ASP A 22 9.26 10.43 9.53
C ASP A 22 9.05 11.24 8.24
N VAL A 23 9.91 12.23 7.98
CA VAL A 23 9.85 13.06 6.76
C VAL A 23 10.14 12.23 5.50
N LEU A 24 11.15 11.36 5.56
CA LEU A 24 11.50 10.48 4.46
C LEU A 24 10.40 9.45 4.23
N LEU A 25 9.95 8.78 5.30
CA LEU A 25 8.89 7.77 5.25
C LEU A 25 7.57 8.36 4.74
N ALA A 26 7.20 9.58 5.15
CA ALA A 26 6.02 10.26 4.61
C ALA A 26 6.13 10.55 3.10
N SER A 27 7.34 10.90 2.63
CA SER A 27 7.62 11.09 1.21
C SER A 27 7.52 9.78 0.44
N LEU A 28 8.06 8.69 0.99
CA LEU A 28 7.98 7.35 0.41
C LEU A 28 6.54 6.82 0.38
N VAL A 29 5.75 7.05 1.44
CA VAL A 29 4.32 6.74 1.47
C VAL A 29 3.59 7.46 0.34
N SER A 30 3.85 8.75 0.15
CA SER A 30 3.24 9.53 -0.93
C SER A 30 3.62 8.99 -2.31
N ALA A 31 4.89 8.62 -2.51
CA ALA A 31 5.36 8.00 -3.75
C ALA A 31 4.71 6.62 -3.99
N ALA A 32 4.54 5.81 -2.95
CA ALA A 32 3.87 4.51 -3.01
C ALA A 32 2.40 4.64 -3.43
N LYS A 33 1.67 5.59 -2.84
CA LYS A 33 0.28 5.91 -3.23
C LYS A 33 0.21 6.32 -4.70
N GLN A 34 1.11 7.18 -5.16
CA GLN A 34 1.17 7.58 -6.56
C GLN A 34 1.51 6.41 -7.49
N TYR A 35 2.40 5.50 -7.07
CA TYR A 35 2.71 4.29 -7.82
C TYR A 35 1.48 3.39 -8.00
N LEU A 36 0.72 3.15 -6.92
CA LEU A 36 -0.52 2.39 -6.98
C LEU A 36 -1.57 3.07 -7.87
N LEU A 37 -1.70 4.39 -7.77
CA LEU A 37 -2.59 5.17 -8.64
C LEU A 37 -2.21 5.03 -10.12
N ASN A 38 -0.92 5.14 -10.46
CA ASN A 38 -0.41 4.94 -11.81
C ASN A 38 -0.66 3.51 -12.31
N ALA A 39 -0.64 2.53 -11.40
CA ALA A 39 -0.99 1.15 -11.70
C ALA A 39 -2.50 0.95 -11.89
N GLY A 40 -3.35 1.95 -11.58
CA GLY A 40 -4.81 1.89 -11.71
C GLY A 40 -5.55 1.56 -10.40
N VAL A 41 -4.84 1.54 -9.27
CA VAL A 41 -5.41 1.29 -7.94
C VAL A 41 -5.67 2.62 -7.25
N ARG A 42 -6.94 2.95 -7.00
CA ARG A 42 -7.33 4.15 -6.24
C ARG A 42 -7.32 3.84 -4.75
N GLU A 43 -7.01 4.84 -3.94
CA GLU A 43 -7.15 4.75 -2.48
C GLU A 43 -8.62 4.49 -2.12
N PRO A 44 -8.95 3.39 -1.43
CA PRO A 44 -10.31 3.10 -1.02
C PRO A 44 -10.83 4.14 -0.03
N ASN A 45 -12.12 4.47 -0.12
CA ASN A 45 -12.75 5.33 0.88
C ASN A 45 -12.86 4.60 2.22
N VAL A 46 -12.67 5.32 3.32
CA VAL A 46 -12.77 4.80 4.70
C VAL A 46 -14.16 4.23 5.01
N GLU A 47 -15.19 4.68 4.29
CA GLU A 47 -16.56 4.17 4.42
C GLU A 47 -16.75 2.78 3.78
N GLU A 48 -15.76 2.27 3.04
CA GLU A 48 -15.72 0.87 2.56
C GLU A 48 -15.10 -0.09 3.59
N GLU A 49 -15.10 0.30 4.87
CA GLU A 49 -14.73 -0.53 6.03
C GLU A 49 -15.63 -1.79 6.09
N GLY A 50 -15.20 -2.84 5.41
CA GLY A 50 -15.91 -4.12 5.36
C GLY A 50 -15.45 -5.04 4.23
N ASN A 51 -14.83 -4.50 3.17
CA ASN A 51 -14.37 -5.29 2.01
C ASN A 51 -12.87 -5.67 2.05
N GLY A 52 -12.12 -5.22 3.06
CA GLY A 52 -10.68 -5.49 3.21
C GLY A 52 -9.76 -4.77 2.22
N LYS A 53 -10.31 -3.99 1.26
CA LYS A 53 -9.52 -3.26 0.25
C LYS A 53 -8.62 -2.21 0.88
N LEU A 54 -9.11 -1.48 1.88
CA LEU A 54 -8.30 -0.51 2.61
C LEU A 54 -7.08 -1.17 3.25
N SER A 55 -7.25 -2.32 3.92
CA SER A 55 -6.15 -3.06 4.53
C SER A 55 -5.15 -3.58 3.50
N LEU A 56 -5.62 -4.07 2.34
CA LEU A 56 -4.76 -4.48 1.23
C LEU A 56 -3.99 -3.30 0.64
N TYR A 57 -4.62 -2.13 0.50
CA TYR A 57 -3.99 -0.92 0.01
C TYR A 57 -2.89 -0.43 0.96
N GLU A 58 -3.16 -0.38 2.26
CA GLU A 58 -2.18 0.01 3.28
C GLU A 58 -0.99 -0.96 3.35
N LEU A 59 -1.25 -2.27 3.18
CA LEU A 59 -0.20 -3.28 3.08
C LEU A 59 0.65 -3.06 1.82
N ALA A 60 0.03 -2.82 0.66
CA ALA A 60 0.74 -2.54 -0.58
C ALA A 60 1.66 -1.31 -0.44
N VAL A 61 1.16 -0.23 0.16
CA VAL A 61 1.98 0.95 0.46
C VAL A 61 3.17 0.57 1.35
N SER A 62 2.93 -0.20 2.41
CA SER A 62 3.98 -0.59 3.36
C SER A 62 5.08 -1.43 2.71
N LEU A 63 4.71 -2.41 1.89
CA LEU A 63 5.66 -3.25 1.14
C LEU A 63 6.48 -2.42 0.16
N TYR A 64 5.86 -1.47 -0.55
CA TYR A 64 6.55 -0.63 -1.53
C TYR A 64 7.57 0.29 -0.85
N VAL A 65 7.18 0.88 0.30
CA VAL A 65 8.09 1.68 1.10
C VAL A 65 9.26 0.83 1.60
N GLY A 66 9.01 -0.37 2.13
CA GLY A 66 10.08 -1.28 2.58
C GLY A 66 11.05 -1.68 1.47
N MET A 67 10.56 -1.96 0.26
CA MET A 67 11.42 -2.23 -0.89
C MET A 67 12.39 -1.09 -1.20
N ILE A 68 11.95 0.16 -1.08
CA ILE A 68 12.78 1.33 -1.36
C ILE A 68 13.70 1.66 -0.19
N TYR A 69 13.18 1.56 1.04
CA TYR A 69 13.88 1.98 2.24
C TYR A 69 14.96 0.96 2.68
N ASP A 70 14.62 -0.33 2.76
CA ASP A 70 15.56 -1.38 3.18
C ASP A 70 16.50 -1.82 2.03
N GLY A 71 16.15 -1.52 0.78
CA GLY A 71 16.90 -1.94 -0.41
C GLY A 71 16.88 -3.45 -0.67
N ASP A 72 15.90 -4.17 -0.12
CA ASP A 72 15.83 -5.63 -0.11
C ASP A 72 15.65 -6.24 -1.52
N GLU A 73 16.05 -7.50 -1.69
CA GLU A 73 16.02 -8.23 -2.96
C GLU A 73 14.61 -8.24 -3.58
N LYS A 74 14.45 -7.42 -4.63
CA LYS A 74 13.22 -7.15 -5.41
C LYS A 74 12.29 -8.36 -5.63
N SER A 75 12.84 -9.57 -5.74
CA SER A 75 12.13 -10.74 -6.26
C SER A 75 10.94 -11.28 -5.44
N LYS A 76 10.98 -11.21 -4.09
CA LYS A 76 9.90 -11.76 -3.24
C LYS A 76 8.77 -10.75 -3.02
N LEU A 77 9.14 -9.49 -2.81
CA LEU A 77 8.20 -8.39 -2.60
C LEU A 77 7.47 -8.02 -3.91
N ASP A 78 8.13 -8.15 -5.07
CA ASP A 78 7.49 -7.94 -6.40
C ASP A 78 6.27 -8.84 -6.62
N ARG A 79 6.36 -10.13 -6.24
CA ARG A 79 5.24 -11.07 -6.39
C ARG A 79 4.06 -10.72 -5.47
N ALA A 80 4.35 -10.38 -4.22
CA ALA A 80 3.34 -9.96 -3.26
C ALA A 80 2.66 -8.65 -3.71
N MET A 81 3.44 -7.67 -4.17
CA MET A 81 2.94 -6.41 -4.71
C MET A 81 2.01 -6.63 -5.91
N THR A 82 2.44 -7.47 -6.86
CA THR A 82 1.66 -7.79 -8.05
C THR A 82 0.33 -8.45 -7.68
N ALA A 83 0.34 -9.42 -6.76
CA ALA A 83 -0.87 -10.11 -6.32
C ALA A 83 -1.85 -9.16 -5.61
N ILE A 84 -1.36 -8.22 -4.81
CA ILE A 84 -2.20 -7.23 -4.12
C ILE A 84 -2.78 -6.23 -5.13
N ILE A 85 -1.99 -5.72 -6.08
CA ILE A 85 -2.47 -4.83 -7.14
C ILE A 85 -3.59 -5.49 -7.96
N LEU A 86 -3.44 -6.78 -8.29
CA LEU A 86 -4.47 -7.52 -9.03
C LEU A 86 -5.77 -7.69 -8.23
N GLN A 87 -5.70 -7.85 -6.90
CA GLN A 87 -6.89 -7.93 -6.04
C GLN A 87 -7.53 -6.56 -5.81
N LEU A 88 -6.75 -5.49 -5.79
CA LEU A 88 -7.21 -4.11 -5.60
C LEU A 88 -7.80 -3.52 -6.88
N LYS A 89 -7.31 -3.94 -8.05
CA LYS A 89 -8.00 -3.67 -9.31
C LYS A 89 -9.34 -4.38 -9.28
N ASP A 90 -10.40 -3.61 -9.03
CA ASP A 90 -11.75 -4.06 -9.34
C ASP A 90 -11.77 -4.45 -10.83
N TYR A 91 -11.81 -5.74 -11.10
CA TYR A 91 -12.23 -6.26 -12.40
C TYR A 91 -13.76 -6.07 -12.51
N SER A 92 -14.25 -4.83 -12.41
CA SER A 92 -15.64 -4.45 -12.72
C SER A 92 -15.84 -4.23 -14.22
N GLY A 93 -15.01 -4.86 -15.06
CA GLY A 93 -14.99 -4.68 -16.52
C GLY A 93 -15.19 -5.96 -17.32
N GLY A 94 -15.92 -6.93 -16.78
CA GLY A 94 -16.34 -8.13 -17.51
C GLY A 94 -17.83 -8.35 -17.30
N ASP A 95 -18.59 -8.29 -18.40
CA ASP A 95 -20.02 -8.58 -18.54
C ASP A 95 -21.02 -7.48 -18.14
N GLU A 96 -21.15 -6.47 -19.00
CA GLU A 96 -22.48 -6.03 -19.45
C GLU A 96 -22.52 -6.02 -21.00
N SER A 97 -23.01 -7.15 -21.51
CA SER A 97 -23.98 -7.31 -22.61
C SER A 97 -23.67 -6.80 -24.03
N ALA A 98 -23.58 -7.81 -24.91
CA ALA A 98 -24.09 -7.92 -26.28
C ALA A 98 -25.07 -6.84 -26.80
#